data_AF-A0A8S0XK41-F1
#
_entry.id   AF-A0A8S0XK41-F1
#
_cell.length_a   1.000
_cell.length_b   1.000
_cell.length_c   1.000
_cell.angle_alpha   90.00
_cell.angle_beta   90.00
_cell.angle_gamma   90.00
#
_symmetry.space_group_name_H-M   'P 1'
#
loop_
_entity.id
_entity.type
_entity.pdbx_description
1 polymer ?
#
loop_
_entity_poly.entity_id
_entity_poly.type
_entity_poly.pdbx_seq_one_letter_code
_entity_poly.pdbx_strand_id
1 'polypeptide(L)'
;MSVEQLEYYAADAPADLPPRERIVQRCGTGCFQNGICFKIEGIPRFWIKYGTDITLGEAHTQDQVAQIVNADPTSAVRVPKVYLVFSRERCRYIIMEYVAGDTVASRRLSDGKYVKDDLAAVAAAVKQLISIRVPAGASPGHVGGGPIGHDFFLDGQSSCE
;
A
#
# COMPACT_ATOMS: atom_id res chain seq x y z
N MET A 1 16.17 -0.27 25.11
CA MET A 1 14.84 0.03 24.56
C MET A 1 14.35 -1.23 23.85
N SER A 2 13.32 -1.90 24.37
CA SER A 2 12.72 -3.04 23.67
C SER A 2 12.11 -2.53 22.38
N VAL A 3 12.50 -3.12 21.25
CA VAL A 3 11.81 -2.86 19.98
C VAL A 3 10.40 -3.41 20.16
N GLU A 4 9.42 -2.52 20.19
CA GLU A 4 8.01 -2.92 20.19
C GLU A 4 7.78 -3.79 18.97
N GLN A 5 7.34 -5.02 19.21
CA GLN A 5 7.19 -6.02 18.17
C GLN A 5 5.95 -5.64 17.37
N LEU A 6 6.17 -5.13 16.17
CA LEU A 6 5.10 -4.77 15.25
C LEU A 6 4.34 -6.05 14.92
N GLU A 7 3.03 -6.10 15.20
CA GLU A 7 2.21 -7.27 14.88
C GLU A 7 0.77 -6.86 14.54
N TYR A 8 0.31 -7.27 13.36
CA TYR A 8 -1.08 -7.19 12.93
C TYR A 8 -1.39 -8.43 12.10
N TYR A 9 -2.57 -9.01 12.31
CA TYR A 9 -3.04 -10.17 11.56
C TYR A 9 -4.52 -9.96 11.24
N ALA A 10 -4.87 -9.94 9.96
CA ALA A 10 -6.25 -9.75 9.53
C ALA A 10 -7.09 -11.00 9.82
N ALA A 11 -8.33 -10.81 10.27
CA ALA A 11 -9.24 -11.92 10.56
C ALA A 11 -9.61 -12.72 9.30
N ASP A 12 -9.57 -12.09 8.12
CA ASP A 12 -9.85 -12.69 6.81
C ASP A 12 -8.57 -13.02 6.02
N ALA A 13 -7.42 -13.16 6.71
CA ALA A 13 -6.17 -13.54 6.07
C ALA A 13 -6.32 -14.89 5.33
N PRO A 14 -5.83 -15.00 4.07
CA PRO A 14 -5.94 -16.23 3.31
C PRO A 14 -5.23 -17.42 3.97
N ALA A 15 -5.81 -18.61 3.88
CA ALA A 15 -5.21 -19.83 4.44
C ALA A 15 -3.85 -20.20 3.81
N ASP A 16 -3.59 -19.71 2.59
CA ASP A 16 -2.33 -19.89 1.88
C ASP A 16 -1.26 -18.84 2.24
N LEU A 17 -1.47 -18.02 3.27
CA LEU A 17 -0.47 -17.07 3.75
C LEU A 17 0.83 -17.79 4.15
N PRO A 18 1.99 -17.44 3.58
CA PRO A 18 3.24 -18.12 3.90
C PRO A 18 3.71 -17.86 5.34
N PRO A 19 4.46 -18.79 5.94
CA PRO A 19 5.14 -18.55 7.22
C PRO A 19 6.09 -17.36 7.15
N ARG A 20 6.27 -16.66 8.28
CA ARG A 20 7.12 -15.46 8.40
C ARG A 20 8.56 -15.73 7.95
N GLU A 21 9.09 -16.90 8.28
CA GLU A 21 10.44 -17.33 7.91
C GLU A 21 10.60 -17.42 6.39
N ARG A 22 9.60 -17.94 5.69
CA ARG A 22 9.60 -18.04 4.23
C ARG A 22 9.51 -16.66 3.58
N ILE A 23 8.74 -15.74 4.17
CA ILE A 23 8.66 -14.34 3.74
C ILE A 23 10.03 -13.67 3.88
N VAL A 24 10.63 -13.75 5.07
CA VAL A 24 11.95 -13.15 5.35
C VAL A 24 13.02 -13.73 4.42
N GLN A 25 13.06 -15.05 4.25
CA GLN A 25 14.00 -15.71 3.33
C GLN A 25 13.85 -15.19 1.90
N ARG A 26 12.62 -14.94 1.44
CA ARG A 26 12.35 -14.47 0.08
C ARG A 26 12.68 -12.99 -0.13
N CYS A 27 12.45 -12.16 0.88
CA CYS A 27 12.84 -10.74 0.87
C CYS A 27 14.38 -10.55 0.92
N GLY A 28 15.12 -11.59 1.33
CA GLY A 28 16.56 -11.58 1.43
C GLY A 28 17.06 -10.88 2.70
N THR A 29 18.38 -10.66 2.78
CA THR A 29 19.06 -10.15 3.98
C THR A 29 19.10 -8.62 4.09
N GLY A 30 18.58 -7.88 3.09
CA GLY A 30 18.60 -6.41 3.08
C GLY A 30 17.23 -5.81 3.34
N CYS A 31 17.13 -4.82 4.24
CA CYS A 31 15.90 -4.08 4.57
C CYS A 31 15.67 -2.82 3.70
N PHE A 32 16.12 -2.81 2.44
CA PHE A 32 16.23 -1.58 1.63
C PHE A 32 15.42 -1.60 0.33
N GLN A 33 14.45 -2.50 0.18
CA GLN A 33 13.62 -2.57 -1.03
C GLN A 33 12.18 -2.13 -0.75
N ASN A 34 11.54 -1.47 -1.71
CA ASN A 34 10.15 -1.02 -1.56
C ASN A 34 9.12 -2.17 -1.59
N GLY A 35 9.51 -3.37 -2.02
CA GLY A 35 8.69 -4.57 -1.92
C GLY A 35 8.97 -5.63 -2.99
N ILE A 36 8.33 -6.79 -2.86
CA ILE A 36 8.41 -7.89 -3.83
C ILE A 36 7.03 -8.49 -4.14
N CYS A 37 6.90 -9.02 -5.36
CA CYS A 37 5.84 -9.96 -5.71
C CYS A 37 6.17 -11.35 -5.14
N PHE A 38 5.38 -11.79 -4.18
CA PHE A 38 5.48 -13.14 -3.62
C PHE A 38 4.55 -14.10 -4.36
N LYS A 39 5.13 -15.18 -4.86
CA LYS A 39 4.45 -16.17 -5.68
C LYS A 39 4.26 -17.48 -4.91
N ILE A 40 3.08 -18.07 -5.04
CA ILE A 40 2.79 -19.45 -4.61
C ILE A 40 2.67 -20.28 -5.87
N GLU A 41 3.49 -21.32 -5.98
CA GLU A 41 3.51 -22.23 -7.16
C GLU A 41 3.67 -21.48 -8.50
N GLY A 42 4.44 -20.39 -8.50
CA GLY A 42 4.68 -19.55 -9.67
C GLY A 42 3.61 -18.49 -9.94
N ILE A 43 2.49 -18.51 -9.21
CA ILE A 43 1.38 -17.57 -9.35
C ILE A 43 1.55 -16.39 -8.38
N PRO A 44 1.55 -15.12 -8.85
CA PRO A 44 1.51 -13.94 -7.99
C PRO A 44 0.34 -14.00 -7.02
N ARG A 45 0.64 -13.95 -5.72
CA ARG A 45 -0.39 -14.09 -4.68
C ARG A 45 -0.41 -12.95 -3.70
N PHE A 46 0.78 -12.48 -3.29
CA PHE A 46 0.93 -11.39 -2.35
C PHE A 46 1.90 -10.35 -2.87
N TRP A 47 1.68 -9.09 -2.50
CA TRP A 47 2.72 -8.08 -2.52
C TRP A 47 3.26 -7.95 -1.09
N ILE A 48 4.58 -7.88 -0.95
CA ILE A 48 5.22 -7.73 0.35
C ILE A 48 6.04 -6.46 0.32
N LYS A 49 5.58 -5.43 1.03
CA LYS A 49 6.37 -4.23 1.32
C LYS A 49 7.23 -4.54 2.54
N TYR A 50 8.52 -4.20 2.51
CA TYR A 50 9.40 -4.38 3.66
C TYR A 50 10.44 -3.28 3.77
N GLY A 51 10.97 -3.01 4.96
CA GLY A 51 11.93 -1.93 5.14
C GLY A 51 12.09 -1.51 6.60
N THR A 52 13.00 -0.55 6.83
CA THR A 52 13.27 -0.02 8.18
C THR A 52 12.26 1.03 8.64
N ASP A 53 11.56 1.68 7.70
CA ASP A 53 10.74 2.88 7.97
C ASP A 53 9.23 2.61 7.88
N ILE A 54 8.85 1.35 7.70
CA ILE A 54 7.45 0.93 7.75
C ILE A 54 6.90 1.16 9.15
N THR A 55 5.65 1.63 9.23
CA THR A 55 4.95 1.87 10.50
C THR A 55 3.65 1.06 10.55
N LEU A 56 3.16 0.79 11.76
CA LEU A 56 1.84 0.19 11.94
C LEU A 56 0.74 1.11 11.41
N GLY A 57 0.94 2.43 11.55
CA GLY A 57 0.03 3.44 11.01
C GLY A 57 -0.12 3.37 9.50
N GLU A 58 0.97 3.10 8.75
CA GLU A 58 0.89 2.88 7.31
C GLU A 58 -0.03 1.70 6.98
N ALA A 59 0.16 0.56 7.66
CA ALA A 59 -0.62 -0.64 7.44
C ALA A 59 -2.10 -0.44 7.82
N HIS A 60 -2.39 0.19 8.96
CA HIS A 60 -3.76 0.50 9.36
C HIS A 60 -4.45 1.47 8.40
N THR A 61 -3.74 2.48 7.90
CA THR A 61 -4.30 3.41 6.92
C THR A 61 -4.66 2.68 5.63
N GLN A 62 -3.75 1.83 5.12
CA GLN A 62 -4.02 1.03 3.91
C GLN A 62 -5.18 0.05 4.13
N ASP A 63 -5.24 -0.64 5.26
CA ASP A 63 -6.30 -1.59 5.57
C ASP A 63 -7.67 -0.90 5.71
N GLN A 64 -7.72 0.24 6.41
CA GLN A 64 -8.95 1.00 6.58
C GLN A 64 -9.48 1.53 5.24
N VAL A 65 -8.60 2.06 4.38
CA VAL A 65 -8.98 2.47 3.03
C VAL A 65 -9.50 1.27 2.22
N ALA A 66 -8.85 0.10 2.33
CA ALA A 66 -9.29 -1.12 1.68
C ALA A 66 -10.69 -1.57 2.15
N GLN A 67 -10.97 -1.50 3.45
CA GLN A 67 -12.28 -1.85 4.00
C GLN A 67 -13.38 -0.92 3.47
N ILE A 68 -13.15 0.40 3.47
CA ILE A 68 -14.14 1.39 3.01
C ILE A 68 -14.39 1.24 1.51
N VAL A 69 -13.33 1.23 0.71
CA VAL A 69 -13.42 1.21 -0.76
C VAL A 69 -13.99 -0.11 -1.26
N ASN A 70 -13.53 -1.25 -0.74
CA ASN A 70 -13.95 -2.55 -1.25
C ASN A 70 -15.33 -2.99 -0.73
N ALA A 71 -15.86 -2.36 0.32
CA ALA A 71 -17.23 -2.60 0.77
C ALA A 71 -18.29 -1.91 -0.12
N ASP A 72 -17.89 -0.90 -0.91
CA ASP A 72 -18.76 -0.21 -1.84
C ASP A 72 -18.74 -0.91 -3.22
N PRO A 73 -19.85 -1.56 -3.64
CA PRO A 73 -19.92 -2.21 -4.95
C PRO A 73 -19.91 -1.23 -6.12
N THR A 74 -20.12 0.06 -5.86
CA THR A 74 -20.07 1.14 -6.85
C THR A 74 -18.71 1.83 -6.94
N SER A 75 -17.75 1.37 -6.13
CA SER A 75 -16.39 1.88 -6.11
C SER A 75 -15.75 1.90 -7.50
N ALA A 76 -15.13 3.02 -7.86
CA ALA A 76 -14.38 3.16 -9.11
C ALA A 76 -13.03 2.42 -9.07
N VAL A 77 -12.56 2.07 -7.87
CA VAL A 77 -11.28 1.38 -7.67
C VAL A 77 -11.38 0.21 -6.70
N ARG A 78 -10.34 -0.61 -6.71
CA ARG A 78 -10.14 -1.66 -5.72
C ARG A 78 -8.81 -1.43 -5.03
N VAL A 79 -8.79 -1.56 -3.72
CA VAL A 79 -7.57 -1.35 -2.91
C VAL A 79 -7.13 -2.70 -2.33
N PRO A 80 -5.84 -3.07 -2.43
CA PRO A 80 -5.37 -4.33 -1.87
C PRO A 80 -5.56 -4.39 -0.35
N LYS A 81 -6.07 -5.53 0.13
CA LYS A 81 -6.20 -5.80 1.56
C LYS A 81 -4.85 -6.04 2.23
N VAL A 82 -4.70 -5.65 3.48
CA VAL A 82 -3.53 -5.98 4.31
C VAL A 82 -3.85 -7.23 5.11
N TYR A 83 -3.01 -8.26 5.01
CA TYR A 83 -3.24 -9.54 5.69
C TYR A 83 -2.40 -9.74 6.93
N LEU A 84 -1.14 -9.29 6.90
CA LEU A 84 -0.18 -9.51 7.98
C LEU A 84 0.82 -8.37 8.01
N VAL A 85 1.15 -7.93 9.21
CA VAL A 85 2.27 -7.02 9.47
C VAL A 85 3.12 -7.64 10.56
N PHE A 86 4.43 -7.67 10.36
CA PHE A 86 5.35 -8.09 11.42
C PHE A 86 6.72 -7.43 11.32
N SER A 87 7.50 -7.50 12.40
CA SER A 87 8.91 -7.12 12.41
C SER A 87 9.83 -8.33 12.61
N ARG A 88 10.99 -8.33 11.94
CA ARG A 88 12.11 -9.25 12.17
C ARG A 88 13.40 -8.45 12.17
N GLU A 89 14.14 -8.48 13.28
CA GLU A 89 15.35 -7.69 13.46
C GLU A 89 15.11 -6.20 13.21
N ARG A 90 15.74 -5.61 12.18
CA ARG A 90 15.55 -4.20 11.78
C ARG A 90 14.55 -4.02 10.66
N CYS A 91 14.07 -5.11 10.06
CA CYS A 91 13.10 -5.09 8.98
C CYS A 91 11.68 -5.16 9.55
N ARG A 92 10.77 -4.43 8.93
CA ARG A 92 9.33 -4.57 9.09
C ARG A 92 8.73 -5.00 7.75
N TYR A 93 7.59 -5.67 7.80
CA TYR A 93 6.96 -6.30 6.64
C TYR A 93 5.46 -6.00 6.67
N ILE A 94 4.89 -5.61 5.53
CA ILE A 94 3.44 -5.54 5.27
C ILE A 94 3.15 -6.51 4.12
N ILE A 95 2.35 -7.52 4.40
CA ILE A 95 1.91 -8.52 3.44
C ILE A 95 0.50 -8.15 3.06
N MET A 96 0.31 -7.91 1.77
CA MET A 96 -0.94 -7.45 1.21
C MET A 96 -1.31 -8.27 -0.01
N GLU A 97 -2.57 -8.14 -0.41
CA GLU A 97 -3.06 -8.73 -1.63
C GLU A 97 -2.25 -8.29 -2.85
N TYR A 98 -1.94 -9.23 -3.74
CA TYR A 98 -1.42 -8.89 -5.05
C TYR A 98 -2.54 -8.45 -6.00
N VAL A 99 -2.47 -7.22 -6.51
CA VAL A 99 -3.38 -6.74 -7.56
C VAL A 99 -2.78 -7.07 -8.93
N ALA A 100 -3.47 -7.92 -9.68
CA ALA A 100 -3.06 -8.26 -11.04
C ALA A 100 -3.38 -7.10 -12.01
N GLY A 101 -2.47 -6.84 -12.94
CA GLY A 101 -2.61 -5.82 -13.97
C GLY A 101 -1.33 -5.04 -14.19
N ASP A 102 -1.44 -4.04 -15.05
CA ASP A 102 -0.35 -3.12 -15.39
C ASP A 102 -0.49 -1.80 -14.63
N THR A 103 0.63 -1.18 -14.30
CA THR A 103 0.63 0.19 -13.79
C THR A 103 0.20 1.17 -14.89
N VAL A 104 -0.33 2.33 -14.52
CA VAL A 104 -0.58 3.40 -15.51
C VAL A 104 0.73 3.83 -16.19
N ALA A 105 1.84 3.88 -15.44
CA ALA A 105 3.15 4.25 -15.96
C ALA A 105 3.65 3.30 -17.07
N SER A 106 3.41 1.99 -16.95
CA SER A 106 3.79 1.02 -17.98
C SER A 106 2.92 1.08 -19.23
N ARG A 107 1.78 1.76 -19.18
CA ARG A 107 0.86 1.98 -20.31
C ARG A 107 1.04 3.35 -20.97
N ARG A 108 2.12 4.06 -20.62
CA ARG A 108 2.50 5.31 -21.26
C ARG A 108 2.81 5.08 -22.74
N LEU A 109 2.22 5.90 -23.60
CA LEU A 109 2.45 5.86 -25.04
C LEU A 109 3.88 6.31 -25.38
N SER A 110 4.35 5.92 -26.57
CA SER A 110 5.69 6.28 -27.05
C SER A 110 5.92 7.77 -27.20
N ASP A 111 4.86 8.57 -27.40
CA ASP A 111 4.91 10.03 -27.43
C ASP A 111 4.90 10.67 -26.03
N GLY A 112 4.97 9.85 -24.98
CA GLY A 112 5.01 10.28 -23.59
C GLY A 112 3.64 10.62 -22.98
N LYS A 113 2.53 10.41 -23.69
CA LYS A 113 1.17 10.67 -23.18
C LYS A 113 0.52 9.41 -22.60
N TYR A 114 -0.62 9.61 -21.96
CA TYR A 114 -1.50 8.53 -21.50
C TYR A 114 -2.77 8.49 -22.34
N VAL A 115 -3.35 7.30 -22.50
CA VAL A 115 -4.66 7.17 -23.15
C VAL A 115 -5.73 7.84 -22.30
N LYS A 116 -6.75 8.41 -22.96
CA LYS A 116 -7.80 9.20 -22.31
C LYS A 116 -8.54 8.40 -21.22
N ASP A 117 -8.74 7.11 -21.45
CA ASP A 117 -9.46 6.24 -20.52
C ASP A 117 -8.65 6.00 -19.24
N ASP A 118 -7.33 5.89 -19.33
CA ASP A 118 -6.45 5.78 -18.15
C ASP A 118 -6.48 7.06 -17.31
N LEU A 119 -6.48 8.21 -17.98
CA LEU A 119 -6.62 9.51 -17.30
C LEU A 119 -7.99 9.63 -16.61
N ALA A 120 -9.06 9.19 -17.27
CA ALA A 120 -10.41 9.19 -16.69
C ALA A 120 -10.50 8.24 -15.49
N ALA A 121 -9.91 7.05 -15.56
CA ALA A 121 -9.86 6.09 -14.48
C ALA A 121 -9.06 6.61 -13.28
N VAL A 122 -7.88 7.20 -13.52
CA VAL A 122 -7.08 7.85 -12.45
C VAL A 122 -7.85 9.00 -11.82
N ALA A 123 -8.52 9.85 -12.61
CA ALA A 123 -9.33 10.94 -12.07
C ALA A 123 -10.49 10.43 -11.21
N ALA A 124 -11.15 9.34 -11.61
CA ALA A 124 -12.19 8.70 -10.80
C ALA A 124 -11.63 8.13 -9.49
N ALA A 125 -10.48 7.45 -9.56
CA ALA A 125 -9.76 6.93 -8.40
C ALA A 125 -9.42 8.03 -7.39
N VAL A 126 -8.80 9.12 -7.85
CA VAL A 126 -8.43 10.26 -7.00
C VAL A 126 -9.68 10.88 -6.37
N LYS A 127 -10.75 11.12 -7.16
CA LYS A 127 -12.02 11.66 -6.65
C LYS A 127 -12.65 10.80 -5.57
N GLN A 128 -12.56 9.48 -5.70
CA GLN A 128 -13.06 8.58 -4.68
C GLN A 128 -12.18 8.60 -3.43
N LEU A 129 -10.85 8.55 -3.57
CA LEU A 129 -9.96 8.55 -2.41
C LEU A 129 -10.10 9.83 -1.57
N ILE A 130 -10.25 10.99 -2.20
CA ILE A 130 -10.46 12.26 -1.48
C ILE A 130 -11.87 12.40 -0.89
N SER A 131 -12.83 11.56 -1.28
CA SER A 131 -14.18 11.59 -0.71
C SER A 131 -14.30 10.75 0.58
N ILE A 132 -13.30 9.92 0.87
CA ILE A 132 -13.23 9.12 2.10
C ILE A 132 -13.14 10.08 3.29
N ARG A 133 -14.14 10.01 4.17
CA ARG A 133 -14.16 10.81 5.38
C ARG A 133 -13.19 10.23 6.39
N VAL A 134 -12.28 11.07 6.87
CA VAL A 134 -11.44 10.76 8.03
C VAL A 134 -12.36 10.61 9.26
N PRO A 135 -12.22 9.52 10.05
CA PRO A 135 -13.01 9.36 11.26
C PRO A 135 -12.86 10.55 12.22
N ALA A 136 -13.93 10.91 12.92
CA ALA A 136 -13.89 11.98 13.89
C ALA A 136 -12.86 11.68 15.00
N GLY A 137 -11.95 12.62 15.25
CA GLY A 137 -10.89 12.48 16.25
C GLY A 137 -9.68 11.64 15.79
N ALA A 138 -9.63 11.19 14.54
CA ALA A 138 -8.42 10.59 14.00
C ALA A 138 -7.36 11.67 13.73
N SER A 139 -6.16 11.45 14.24
CA SER A 139 -4.98 12.24 13.85
C SER A 139 -4.58 11.90 12.42
N PRO A 140 -4.00 12.86 11.66
CA PRO A 140 -3.35 12.56 10.40
C PRO A 140 -2.39 11.36 10.56
N GLY A 141 -2.36 10.46 9.57
CA GLY A 141 -1.49 9.29 9.59
C GLY A 141 -0.02 9.67 9.77
N HIS A 142 0.84 8.69 10.08
CA HIS A 142 2.27 8.94 10.33
C HIS A 142 2.90 9.75 9.18
N VAL A 143 3.23 11.01 9.48
CA VAL A 143 3.92 11.93 8.56
C VAL A 143 5.40 11.59 8.57
N GLY A 144 5.79 10.56 7.82
CA GLY A 144 7.19 10.20 7.57
C GLY A 144 7.68 10.58 6.18
N GLY A 145 6.79 11.04 5.29
CA GLY A 145 7.06 11.27 3.88
C GLY A 145 7.38 12.71 3.47
N GLY A 146 7.45 13.64 4.44
CA GLY A 146 7.50 15.07 4.14
C GLY A 146 6.17 15.62 3.60
N PRO A 147 6.17 16.87 3.10
CA PRO A 147 5.00 17.48 2.48
C PRO A 147 4.48 16.67 1.28
N ILE A 148 3.16 16.69 1.03
CA ILE A 148 2.59 16.02 -0.15
C ILE A 148 3.11 16.73 -1.40
N GLY A 149 3.88 16.03 -2.23
CA GLY A 149 4.35 16.54 -3.51
C GLY A 149 3.33 16.30 -4.62
N HIS A 150 2.83 17.37 -5.26
CA HIS A 150 1.95 17.26 -6.43
C HIS A 150 1.94 18.57 -7.23
N ASP A 151 1.85 18.48 -8.56
CA ASP A 151 1.69 19.63 -9.49
C ASP A 151 0.40 20.44 -9.26
N PHE A 152 -0.44 20.01 -8.32
CA PHE A 152 -1.64 20.73 -7.90
C PHE A 152 -1.29 21.92 -7.00
N PHE A 153 -0.17 21.82 -6.28
CA PHE A 153 0.36 22.89 -5.45
C PHE A 153 1.25 23.79 -6.29
N LEU A 154 1.14 25.11 -6.11
CA LEU A 154 1.93 26.10 -6.85
C LEU A 154 3.44 25.86 -6.73
N ASP A 155 3.88 25.45 -5.54
CA ASP A 155 5.28 25.16 -5.25
C ASP A 155 5.62 23.67 -5.37
N GLY A 156 4.68 22.88 -5.91
CA GLY A 156 4.80 21.43 -6.03
C GLY A 156 4.72 20.67 -4.71
N GLN A 157 4.47 21.34 -3.58
CA GLN A 157 4.36 20.76 -2.25
C GLN A 157 3.17 21.34 -1.46
N SER A 158 2.51 20.52 -0.65
CA SER A 158 1.48 20.97 0.29
C SER A 158 2.08 21.77 1.44
N SER A 159 1.31 22.66 2.06
CA SER A 159 1.68 23.22 3.36
C SER A 159 1.57 22.14 4.45
N CYS A 160 2.46 22.21 5.44
CA CYS A 160 2.29 21.50 6.70
C CYS A 160 1.50 22.42 7.63
N GLU A 161 0.21 22.15 7.86
CA GLU A 161 -0.56 22.78 8.94
C GLU A 161 -1.20 21.70 9.81
#